data_AF-A0A183J1Z5-F1
#
_entry.id   AF-A0A183J1Z5-F1
#
_cell.length_a   1.000
_cell.length_b   1.000
_cell.length_c   1.000
_cell.angle_alpha   90.00
_cell.angle_beta   90.00
_cell.angle_gamma   90.00
#
_symmetry.space_group_name_H-M   'P 1'
#
loop_
_entity.id
_entity.type
_entity.pdbx_description
1 polymer ?
#
loop_
_entity_poly.entity_id
_entity_poly.type
_entity_poly.pdbx_seq_one_letter_code
_entity_poly.pdbx_strand_id
1 'polypeptide(L)'
;MKNGKKKKASQMDLVYIDESPDYCKSNLETGIIGTEGRECNKTGRGMSSCELLCCGRGYNTFKRVISEKCHCKFLWCCRVVCKTCHTKVELHTCK
;
A
#
# COMPACT_ATOMS: atom_id res chain seq x y z
N MET A 1 -8.92 10.68 -33.30
CA MET A 1 -9.37 9.39 -33.87
C MET A 1 -8.18 8.44 -33.95
N LYS A 2 -8.06 7.46 -33.05
CA LYS A 2 -7.12 6.33 -33.23
C LYS A 2 -7.94 5.05 -33.34
N ASN A 3 -8.25 4.67 -34.57
CA ASN A 3 -8.99 3.47 -34.89
C ASN A 3 -8.01 2.29 -34.95
N GLY A 4 -7.67 1.74 -33.78
CA GLY A 4 -6.86 0.52 -33.67
C GLY A 4 -7.76 -0.70 -33.50
N LYS A 5 -7.73 -1.65 -34.44
CA LYS A 5 -8.45 -2.93 -34.31
C LYS A 5 -7.99 -3.62 -33.02
N LYS A 6 -8.90 -3.78 -32.04
CA LYS A 6 -8.65 -4.54 -30.81
C LYS A 6 -8.42 -6.01 -31.18
N LYS A 7 -7.29 -6.58 -30.81
CA LYS A 7 -6.98 -8.01 -31.01
C LYS A 7 -7.94 -8.84 -30.15
N LYS A 8 -8.42 -9.98 -30.65
CA LYS A 8 -9.19 -10.93 -29.83
C LYS A 8 -8.31 -11.41 -28.66
N ALA A 9 -8.88 -11.47 -27.48
CA ALA A 9 -8.21 -11.97 -26.28
C ALA A 9 -7.84 -13.45 -26.45
N SER A 10 -6.66 -13.81 -25.96
CA SER A 10 -6.16 -15.18 -25.84
C SER A 10 -6.72 -15.87 -24.59
N GLN A 11 -6.58 -17.19 -24.50
CA GLN A 11 -6.97 -17.96 -23.32
C GLN A 11 -6.21 -17.55 -22.05
N MET A 12 -5.02 -16.96 -22.19
CA MET A 12 -4.19 -16.50 -21.07
C MET A 12 -4.44 -15.04 -20.67
N ASP A 13 -5.29 -14.31 -21.40
CA ASP A 13 -5.54 -12.90 -21.13
C ASP A 13 -6.66 -12.74 -20.09
N LEU A 14 -6.48 -11.81 -19.16
CA LEU A 14 -7.57 -11.36 -18.29
C LEU A 14 -8.48 -10.42 -19.07
N VAL A 15 -9.78 -10.74 -19.11
CA VAL A 15 -10.81 -9.90 -19.73
C VAL A 15 -11.79 -9.40 -18.69
N TYR A 16 -12.26 -8.17 -18.86
CA TYR A 16 -13.29 -7.55 -18.04
C TYR A 16 -14.37 -6.97 -18.96
N ILE A 17 -15.58 -6.84 -18.42
CA ILE A 17 -16.73 -6.29 -19.14
C ILE A 17 -16.94 -4.84 -18.72
N ASP A 18 -16.91 -4.60 -17.41
CA ASP A 18 -17.20 -3.29 -16.81
C ASP A 18 -15.91 -2.59 -16.38
N GLU A 19 -15.90 -1.27 -16.54
CA GLU A 19 -14.82 -0.42 -16.05
C GLU A 19 -14.74 -0.48 -14.53
N SER A 20 -13.52 -0.33 -14.01
CA SER A 20 -13.30 -0.28 -12.56
C SER A 20 -13.93 0.98 -11.95
N PRO A 21 -14.64 0.86 -10.82
CA PRO A 21 -15.20 2.02 -10.12
C PRO A 21 -14.12 2.88 -9.47
N ASP A 22 -14.52 4.06 -8.97
CA ASP A 22 -13.66 4.86 -8.10
C ASP A 22 -13.54 4.22 -6.71
N TYR A 23 -12.32 3.82 -6.34
CA TYR A 23 -12.01 3.21 -5.05
C TYR A 23 -11.59 4.22 -3.96
N CYS A 24 -11.49 5.51 -4.30
CA CYS A 24 -11.04 6.54 -3.37
C CYS A 24 -12.04 6.77 -2.23
N LYS A 25 -13.34 6.81 -2.56
CA LYS A 25 -14.42 7.11 -1.61
C LYS A 25 -15.14 5.83 -1.23
N SER A 26 -15.67 5.81 0.00
CA SER A 26 -16.52 4.72 0.45
C SER A 26 -17.82 4.70 -0.35
N ASN A 27 -18.20 3.52 -0.86
CA ASN A 27 -19.51 3.23 -1.40
C ASN A 27 -19.97 1.86 -0.88
N LEU A 28 -20.95 1.88 0.03
CA LEU A 28 -21.47 0.66 0.67
C LEU A 28 -22.26 -0.23 -0.30
N GLU A 29 -22.89 0.33 -1.32
CA GLU A 29 -23.67 -0.43 -2.31
C GLU A 29 -22.77 -1.37 -3.12
N THR A 30 -21.56 -0.93 -3.43
CA THR A 30 -20.55 -1.71 -4.17
C THR A 30 -19.52 -2.37 -3.24
N GLY A 31 -19.63 -2.19 -1.92
CA GLY A 31 -18.69 -2.73 -0.92
C GLY A 31 -17.33 -2.03 -0.90
N ILE A 32 -17.20 -0.85 -1.51
CA ILE A 32 -15.97 -0.06 -1.52
C ILE A 32 -15.84 0.68 -0.19
N ILE A 33 -14.75 0.46 0.54
CA ILE A 33 -14.52 1.09 1.86
C ILE A 33 -13.86 2.47 1.71
N GLY A 34 -13.23 2.75 0.57
CA GLY A 34 -12.45 3.97 0.35
C GLY A 34 -10.99 3.85 0.80
N THR A 35 -10.22 4.91 0.62
CA THR A 35 -8.78 4.93 0.97
C THR A 35 -8.45 5.69 2.25
N GLU A 36 -9.46 6.23 2.94
CA GLU A 36 -9.25 6.96 4.20
C GLU A 36 -8.63 6.06 5.28
N GLY A 37 -7.71 6.61 6.07
CA GLY A 37 -7.01 5.89 7.13
C GLY A 37 -5.95 4.88 6.67
N ARG A 38 -5.81 4.62 5.36
CA ARG A 38 -4.77 3.72 4.85
C ARG A 38 -3.38 4.33 5.02
N GLU A 39 -2.42 3.51 5.43
CA GLU A 39 -1.01 3.88 5.45
C GLU A 39 -0.47 4.10 4.03
N CYS A 40 0.26 5.19 3.84
CA CYS A 40 0.82 5.58 2.55
C CYS A 40 2.31 5.91 2.67
N ASN A 41 3.04 5.80 1.57
CA ASN A 41 4.46 6.13 1.53
C ASN A 41 4.66 7.55 0.99
N LYS A 42 5.17 8.47 1.81
CA LYS A 42 5.40 9.87 1.45
C LYS A 42 6.48 10.04 0.37
N THR A 43 7.53 9.23 0.41
CA THR A 43 8.67 9.31 -0.53
C THR A 43 8.54 8.32 -1.69
N GLY A 44 7.55 7.44 -1.64
CA GLY A 44 7.28 6.43 -2.66
C GLY A 44 6.83 7.03 -3.99
N ARG A 45 7.03 6.26 -5.07
CA ARG A 45 6.49 6.53 -6.40
C ARG A 45 5.53 5.40 -6.78
N GLY A 46 4.42 5.73 -7.44
CA GLY A 46 3.40 4.75 -7.86
C GLY A 46 2.22 4.63 -6.90
N MET A 47 1.47 3.52 -6.97
CA MET A 47 0.16 3.34 -6.31
C MET A 47 0.18 3.38 -4.78
N SER A 48 1.33 3.16 -4.14
CA SER A 48 1.49 3.29 -2.68
C SER A 48 1.90 4.69 -2.23
N SER A 49 2.15 5.62 -3.17
CA SER A 49 2.49 6.99 -2.81
C SER A 49 1.30 7.68 -2.17
N CYS A 50 1.55 8.55 -1.19
CA CYS A 50 0.46 9.31 -0.56
C CYS A 50 -0.31 10.20 -1.56
N GLU A 51 0.35 10.66 -2.62
CA GLU A 51 -0.30 11.47 -3.66
C GLU A 51 -1.39 10.67 -4.38
N LEU A 52 -1.07 9.45 -4.82
CA LEU A 52 -1.98 8.61 -5.59
C LEU A 52 -2.96 7.85 -4.68
N LEU A 53 -2.47 7.25 -3.59
CA LEU A 53 -3.28 6.43 -2.70
C LEU A 53 -4.35 7.25 -1.96
N CYS A 54 -4.01 8.49 -1.57
CA CYS A 54 -4.95 9.39 -0.91
C CYS A 54 -5.77 10.23 -1.90
N CYS A 55 -5.59 10.00 -3.21
CA CYS A 55 -6.35 10.64 -4.28
C CYS A 55 -6.33 12.17 -4.19
N GLY A 56 -5.18 12.74 -3.84
CA GLY A 56 -5.01 14.20 -3.68
C GLY A 56 -5.63 14.81 -2.41
N ARG A 57 -6.30 14.04 -1.53
CA ARG A 57 -6.88 14.55 -0.27
C ARG A 57 -5.84 14.93 0.79
N GLY A 58 -4.60 14.51 0.60
CA GLY A 58 -3.51 14.65 1.56
C GLY A 58 -3.51 13.54 2.62
N TYR A 59 -2.61 13.67 3.60
CA TYR A 59 -2.35 12.65 4.60
C TYR A 59 -1.98 13.28 5.96
N ASN A 60 -2.25 12.53 7.03
CA ASN A 60 -1.80 12.82 8.38
C ASN A 60 -0.42 12.21 8.62
N THR A 61 0.37 12.79 9.53
CA THR A 61 1.70 12.28 9.89
C THR A 61 1.82 12.13 11.40
N PHE A 62 2.27 10.98 11.87
CA PHE A 62 2.43 10.67 13.29
C PHE A 62 3.78 10.02 13.55
N LYS A 63 4.34 10.24 14.74
CA LYS A 63 5.56 9.56 15.19
C LYS A 63 5.18 8.39 16.09
N ARG A 64 5.63 7.18 15.75
CA ARG A 64 5.42 5.97 16.55
C ARG A 64 6.77 5.40 16.97
N VAL A 65 6.83 4.92 18.21
CA VAL A 65 7.95 4.09 18.66
C VAL A 65 7.59 2.64 18.35
N ILE A 66 8.38 1.99 17.49
CA ILE A 66 8.27 0.56 17.23
C ILE A 66 9.35 -0.19 18.01
N SER A 67 9.01 -1.41 18.42
CA SER A 67 9.94 -2.33 19.09
C SER A 67 10.31 -3.42 18.10
N GLU A 68 11.59 -3.57 17.80
CA GLU A 68 12.08 -4.56 16.83
C GLU A 68 13.25 -5.39 17.39
N LYS A 69 13.50 -6.56 16.78
CA LYS A 69 14.67 -7.36 17.12
C LYS A 69 15.86 -6.89 16.30
N CYS A 70 16.94 -6.55 16.98
CA CYS A 70 18.14 -5.96 16.39
C CYS A 70 19.40 -6.66 16.93
N HIS A 71 20.53 -6.45 16.25
CA HIS A 71 21.83 -7.01 16.65
C HIS A 71 21.80 -8.53 16.91
N CYS A 72 21.07 -9.26 16.08
CA CYS A 72 20.93 -10.70 16.19
C CYS A 72 22.26 -11.40 15.93
N LYS A 73 22.63 -12.33 16.81
CA LYS A 73 23.80 -13.20 16.66
C LYS A 73 23.34 -14.65 16.61
N PHE A 74 23.84 -15.38 15.62
CA PHE A 74 23.67 -16.82 15.54
C PHE A 74 24.72 -17.50 16.43
N LEU A 75 24.27 -18.33 17.36
CA LEU A 75 25.13 -19.23 18.13
C LEU A 75 25.08 -20.61 17.47
N TRP A 76 26.23 -21.04 16.93
CA TRP A 76 26.41 -22.38 16.39
C TRP A 76 26.15 -23.43 17.48
N CYS A 77 25.43 -24.51 17.14
CA CYS A 77 24.63 -25.41 18.02
C CYS A 77 23.15 -25.02 18.25
N CYS A 78 22.68 -24.02 17.47
CA CYS A 78 21.30 -23.86 16.95
C CYS A 78 20.39 -22.83 17.64
N ARG A 79 20.87 -21.63 17.98
CA ARG A 79 19.98 -20.54 18.44
C ARG A 79 20.37 -19.15 17.95
N VAL A 80 19.36 -18.31 17.72
CA VAL A 80 19.54 -16.88 17.43
C VAL A 80 19.23 -16.08 18.69
N VAL A 81 20.16 -15.21 19.09
CA VAL A 81 19.96 -14.30 20.22
C VAL A 81 19.98 -12.86 19.71
N CYS A 82 18.89 -12.13 19.94
CA CYS A 82 18.71 -10.73 19.52
C CYS A 82 18.48 -9.84 20.73
N LYS A 83 18.82 -8.55 20.58
CA LYS A 83 18.38 -7.50 21.50
C LYS A 83 17.01 -6.96 21.05
N THR A 84 16.26 -6.37 21.98
CA THR A 84 15.08 -5.57 21.64
C THR A 84 15.53 -4.11 21.50
N CYS A 85 15.32 -3.52 20.33
CA CYS A 85 15.58 -2.10 20.05
C CYS A 85 14.25 -1.35 19.93
N HIS A 86 14.30 -0.05 20.25
CA HIS A 86 13.20 0.87 20.03
C HIS A 86 13.59 1.92 19.01
N THR A 87 12.81 2.01 17.94
CA THR A 87 13.06 2.94 16.82
C THR A 87 11.87 3.88 16.68
N LYS A 88 12.14 5.18 16.51
CA LYS A 88 11.11 6.18 16.19
C LYS A 88 10.91 6.20 14.68
N VAL A 89 9.71 5.91 14.22
CA VAL A 89 9.33 5.95 12.80
C VAL A 89 8.23 6.99 12.58
N GLU A 90 8.25 7.62 11.40
CA GLU A 90 7.16 8.47 10.94
C GLU A 90 6.19 7.63 10.11
N LEU A 91 4.91 7.68 10.49
CA LEU A 91 3.80 6.99 9.85
C LEU A 91 2.93 8.03 9.14
N HIS A 92 2.49 7.73 7.91
CA HIS A 92 1.60 8.59 7.15
C HIS A 92 0.31 7.87 6.79
N THR A 93 -0.86 8.47 7.02
CA THR A 93 -2.15 7.87 6.66
C THR A 93 -3.05 8.83 5.90
N CYS A 94 -3.81 8.33 4.93
CA CYS A 94 -4.72 9.16 4.14
C CYS A 94 -5.82 9.81 4.99
N LYS A 95 -6.16 11.05 4.63
CA LYS A 95 -7.29 11.80 5.18
C LYS A 95 -8.60 11.48 4.49
#